data_AF-A0A923TC00-F1
#
_entry.id   AF-A0A923TC00-F1
#
_cell.length_a   1.000
_cell.length_b   1.000
_cell.length_c   1.000
_cell.angle_alpha   90.00
_cell.angle_beta   90.00
_cell.angle_gamma   90.00
#
_symmetry.space_group_name_H-M   'P 1'
#
loop_
_entity.id
_entity.type
_entity.pdbx_description
1 polymer ?
#
loop_
_entity_poly.entity_id
_entity_poly.type
_entity_poly.pdbx_seq_one_letter_code
_entity_poly.pdbx_strand_id
1 'polypeptide(L)'
;MRQKTILIVMGLMILKTGLLYGQNNGRNNQANALTSGIWETVNIPVCWEDPDYDNEEGRIWTKQAVLETWQKYSALKFTGWGACNSGSRGIRIRVEDTSPHVKYLGRYLNGKRDGMVLNFTFNNWSFGCSNDREFCIKAIAVHEFGHAIGLAHEQNRPDAPSWCQDQRQGSDGDWYIGEFDINSVMNYCNPNWNNNGELSEGDIEAVQTLYGKPSYLQWRISYGASSSWYTTNISQVAINKLLIGDFNGDGESDIFYANGEIWRISYGGTVSWDRVRESAVKTDKLLVGDFNGDGKSDIFYANGEVWRISYGGTSSWDRVRESAVKVEKLLVGDFNGDGKSDIFYANGEVWRISYGGTSSWDRVRESAVRTDRLLVGDFNGDGKSDIFYANGEVWRISYGGTSSWDRVRESAVRTDRLLVGDFNGDGSADVLYPNGQFWRVSFSALGEWSRISNSKIVIDKLKTGDFNGDGKSDVFTVFRTSI
;
A
#
# COMPACT_ATOMS: atom_id res chain seq x y z
N MET A 1 -8.51 56.47 49.67
CA MET A 1 -8.41 56.24 48.22
C MET A 1 -8.81 54.80 47.95
N ARG A 2 -9.74 54.63 46.99
CA ARG A 2 -10.59 53.44 46.80
C ARG A 2 -9.79 52.17 46.45
N GLN A 3 -9.99 51.11 47.22
CA GLN A 3 -9.68 49.73 46.82
C GLN A 3 -10.61 49.32 45.68
N LYS A 4 -10.05 48.86 44.57
CA LYS A 4 -10.79 48.25 43.47
C LYS A 4 -11.11 46.80 43.84
N THR A 5 -12.37 46.56 44.16
CA THR A 5 -13.02 45.25 44.11
C THR A 5 -13.19 44.85 42.64
N ILE A 6 -12.66 43.70 42.22
CA ILE A 6 -13.17 42.97 41.06
C ILE A 6 -13.62 41.61 41.56
N LEU A 7 -14.92 41.53 41.80
CA LEU A 7 -15.68 40.32 42.04
C LEU A 7 -15.91 39.68 40.66
N ILE A 8 -15.36 38.50 40.40
CA ILE A 8 -15.70 37.73 39.21
C ILE A 8 -17.10 37.15 39.44
N VAL A 9 -18.09 37.76 38.80
CA VAL A 9 -19.46 37.27 38.72
C VAL A 9 -19.47 36.09 37.75
N MET A 10 -19.74 34.88 38.25
CA MET A 10 -20.13 33.73 37.43
C MET A 10 -21.45 34.06 36.73
N GLY A 11 -21.38 34.37 35.43
CA GLY A 11 -22.54 34.49 34.56
C GLY A 11 -23.07 33.10 34.18
N LEU A 12 -24.12 32.65 34.86
CA LEU A 12 -25.02 31.60 34.40
C LEU A 12 -25.74 32.10 33.14
N MET A 13 -25.36 31.61 31.96
CA MET A 13 -26.18 31.81 30.75
C MET A 13 -27.33 30.79 30.75
N ILE A 14 -28.48 31.24 31.25
CA ILE A 14 -29.77 30.59 31.04
C ILE A 14 -30.23 30.98 29.63
N LEU A 15 -30.07 30.09 28.65
CA LEU A 15 -30.69 30.25 27.33
C LEU A 15 -32.16 29.85 27.41
N LYS A 16 -33.02 30.85 27.21
CA LYS A 16 -34.47 30.74 27.09
C LYS A 16 -34.84 29.75 25.98
N THR A 17 -35.62 28.74 26.34
CA THR A 17 -36.38 27.89 25.42
C THR A 17 -37.51 28.70 24.78
N GLY A 18 -37.43 28.92 23.47
CA GLY A 18 -38.50 29.44 22.62
C GLY A 18 -38.41 28.74 21.27
N LEU A 19 -39.47 28.00 20.94
CA LEU A 19 -39.64 27.14 19.76
C LEU A 19 -39.15 27.76 18.44
N LEU A 20 -38.34 27.01 17.70
CA LEU A 20 -38.45 26.86 16.25
C LEU A 20 -38.34 25.37 15.93
N TYR A 21 -39.41 24.83 15.38
CA TYR A 21 -39.48 23.52 14.75
C TYR A 21 -38.40 23.44 13.65
N GLY A 22 -37.32 22.70 13.91
CA GLY A 22 -36.41 22.23 12.87
C GLY A 22 -36.76 20.78 12.60
N GLN A 23 -37.51 20.52 11.52
CA GLN A 23 -37.74 19.18 11.02
C GLN A 23 -36.39 18.52 10.74
N ASN A 24 -36.14 17.36 11.37
CA ASN A 24 -35.21 16.37 10.86
C ASN A 24 -35.74 15.88 9.51
N ASN A 25 -35.34 16.53 8.41
CA ASN A 25 -35.50 16.06 7.05
C ASN A 25 -34.21 16.43 6.31
N GLY A 26 -33.44 15.43 5.90
CA GLY A 26 -32.21 15.67 5.13
C GLY A 26 -31.14 14.59 5.32
N ARG A 27 -31.50 13.34 5.07
CA ARG A 27 -30.53 12.33 4.60
C ARG A 27 -31.23 11.57 3.48
N ASN A 28 -30.98 12.06 2.28
CA ASN A 28 -31.44 11.50 1.02
C ASN A 28 -30.46 10.37 0.68
N ASN A 29 -30.98 9.17 0.46
CA ASN A 29 -30.21 7.95 0.15
C ASN A 29 -30.31 7.71 -1.39
N GLN A 30 -29.49 6.90 -2.11
CA GLN A 30 -29.59 6.68 -3.62
C GLN A 30 -29.11 5.27 -4.21
N ALA A 31 -29.69 4.72 -5.34
CA ALA A 31 -29.49 3.42 -6.12
C ALA A 31 -30.42 2.15 -6.05
N ASN A 32 -30.45 1.31 -7.13
CA ASN A 32 -31.23 0.05 -7.27
C ASN A 32 -30.38 -1.26 -7.22
N ALA A 33 -30.54 -2.10 -6.20
CA ALA A 33 -29.72 -3.30 -5.99
C ALA A 33 -30.54 -4.61 -5.84
N LEU A 34 -29.95 -5.75 -6.22
CA LEU A 34 -30.49 -7.09 -5.93
C LEU A 34 -29.83 -7.67 -4.67
N THR A 35 -30.54 -7.69 -3.55
CA THR A 35 -30.03 -8.16 -2.24
C THR A 35 -29.47 -9.58 -2.29
N SER A 36 -30.19 -10.49 -2.95
CA SER A 36 -29.74 -11.88 -3.09
C SER A 36 -28.52 -12.03 -4.00
N GLY A 37 -28.19 -11.01 -4.80
CA GLY A 37 -27.03 -10.96 -5.69
C GLY A 37 -25.77 -10.37 -5.03
N ILE A 38 -25.86 -9.75 -3.86
CA ILE A 38 -24.69 -9.13 -3.21
C ILE A 38 -23.62 -10.18 -2.92
N TRP A 39 -22.35 -9.87 -3.21
CA TRP A 39 -21.24 -10.78 -2.91
C TRP A 39 -21.03 -10.90 -1.40
N GLU A 40 -20.88 -12.14 -0.92
CA GLU A 40 -20.59 -12.43 0.50
C GLU A 40 -19.20 -11.95 0.95
N THR A 41 -18.32 -11.68 -0.01
CA THR A 41 -16.95 -11.24 0.24
C THR A 41 -16.62 -10.02 -0.62
N VAL A 42 -15.88 -9.08 -0.06
CA VAL A 42 -15.41 -7.90 -0.81
C VAL A 42 -14.26 -8.22 -1.77
N ASN A 43 -13.62 -9.39 -1.67
CA ASN A 43 -12.59 -9.82 -2.63
C ASN A 43 -13.24 -10.59 -3.78
N ILE A 44 -13.33 -9.99 -4.96
CA ILE A 44 -13.97 -10.57 -6.14
C ILE A 44 -12.87 -10.88 -7.16
N PRO A 45 -12.59 -12.18 -7.45
CA PRO A 45 -11.68 -12.53 -8.53
C PRO A 45 -12.24 -12.11 -9.89
N VAL A 46 -11.37 -11.67 -10.78
CA VAL A 46 -11.64 -11.30 -12.16
C VAL A 46 -10.63 -12.02 -13.05
N CYS A 47 -11.06 -12.54 -14.20
CA CYS A 47 -10.16 -13.10 -15.20
C CYS A 47 -10.70 -12.91 -16.63
N TRP A 48 -9.79 -12.99 -17.60
CA TRP A 48 -10.07 -12.91 -19.03
C TRP A 48 -10.14 -14.31 -19.64
N GLU A 49 -11.19 -14.63 -20.36
CA GLU A 49 -11.35 -15.94 -21.00
C GLU A 49 -10.50 -16.10 -22.26
N ASP A 50 -10.25 -14.99 -22.94
CA ASP A 50 -9.59 -14.87 -24.24
C ASP A 50 -8.57 -13.71 -24.26
N PRO A 51 -7.62 -13.63 -23.29
CA PRO A 51 -6.60 -12.59 -23.34
C PRO A 51 -5.71 -12.81 -24.56
N ASP A 52 -5.66 -11.81 -25.42
CA ASP A 52 -4.85 -11.78 -26.62
C ASP A 52 -3.97 -10.50 -26.61
N TYR A 53 -3.01 -10.44 -27.52
CA TYR A 53 -2.22 -9.24 -27.76
C TYR A 53 -3.11 -8.10 -28.30
N ASP A 54 -4.03 -8.41 -29.22
CA ASP A 54 -4.88 -7.42 -29.89
C ASP A 54 -5.88 -6.74 -28.94
N ASN A 55 -6.20 -7.38 -27.80
CA ASN A 55 -7.11 -6.86 -26.79
C ASN A 55 -6.41 -6.35 -25.52
N GLU A 56 -5.08 -6.32 -25.48
CA GLU A 56 -4.31 -5.94 -24.29
C GLU A 56 -4.63 -4.52 -23.77
N GLU A 57 -4.65 -3.52 -24.66
CA GLU A 57 -4.98 -2.14 -24.27
C GLU A 57 -6.37 -2.02 -23.67
N GLY A 58 -7.38 -2.64 -24.28
CA GLY A 58 -8.75 -2.64 -23.77
C GLY A 58 -8.83 -3.29 -22.38
N ARG A 59 -8.10 -4.39 -22.16
CA ARG A 59 -8.02 -5.05 -20.84
C ARG A 59 -7.39 -4.12 -19.79
N ILE A 60 -6.36 -3.36 -20.15
CA ILE A 60 -5.72 -2.36 -19.28
C ILE A 60 -6.71 -1.25 -18.92
N TRP A 61 -7.40 -0.67 -19.91
CA TRP A 61 -8.37 0.41 -19.69
C TRP A 61 -9.56 -0.04 -18.85
N THR A 62 -10.11 -1.24 -19.10
CA THR A 62 -11.17 -1.83 -18.27
C THR A 62 -10.73 -1.99 -16.83
N LYS A 63 -9.54 -2.58 -16.59
CA LYS A 63 -9.01 -2.76 -15.24
C LYS A 63 -8.86 -1.40 -14.55
N GLN A 64 -8.26 -0.42 -15.20
CA GLN A 64 -8.08 0.92 -14.64
C GLN A 64 -9.41 1.57 -14.26
N ALA A 65 -10.38 1.60 -15.18
CA ALA A 65 -11.68 2.23 -14.94
C ALA A 65 -12.39 1.65 -13.71
N VAL A 66 -12.42 0.32 -13.58
CA VAL A 66 -13.04 -0.37 -12.43
C VAL A 66 -12.30 -0.08 -11.12
N LEU A 67 -10.96 -0.05 -11.15
CA LEU A 67 -10.15 0.24 -9.98
C LEU A 67 -10.28 1.70 -9.52
N GLU A 68 -10.46 2.63 -10.45
CA GLU A 68 -10.58 4.07 -10.21
C GLU A 68 -12.01 4.52 -9.87
N THR A 69 -13.01 3.64 -10.07
CA THR A 69 -14.42 3.86 -9.73
C THR A 69 -14.83 2.97 -8.55
N TRP A 70 -15.40 1.78 -8.80
CA TRP A 70 -16.04 0.94 -7.80
C TRP A 70 -15.12 0.56 -6.64
N GLN A 71 -13.87 0.17 -6.92
CA GLN A 71 -12.92 -0.21 -5.85
C GLN A 71 -12.33 1.01 -5.11
N LYS A 72 -12.19 2.16 -5.76
CA LYS A 72 -11.67 3.38 -5.12
C LYS A 72 -12.59 3.85 -3.99
N TYR A 73 -13.90 3.77 -4.22
CA TYR A 73 -14.92 4.32 -3.33
C TYR A 73 -15.59 3.30 -2.40
N SER A 74 -15.15 2.04 -2.38
CA SER A 74 -15.73 0.99 -1.51
C SER A 74 -14.67 0.05 -0.92
N ALA A 75 -15.10 -0.89 -0.07
CA ALA A 75 -14.23 -1.94 0.43
C ALA A 75 -13.93 -3.05 -0.60
N LEU A 76 -14.57 -3.03 -1.78
CA LEU A 76 -14.36 -4.01 -2.83
C LEU A 76 -12.89 -4.10 -3.27
N LYS A 77 -12.46 -5.32 -3.61
CA LYS A 77 -11.14 -5.63 -4.15
C LYS A 77 -11.30 -6.58 -5.35
N PHE A 78 -11.09 -6.05 -6.55
CA PHE A 78 -11.04 -6.83 -7.78
C PHE A 78 -9.63 -7.37 -8.01
N THR A 79 -9.49 -8.70 -7.96
CA THR A 79 -8.18 -9.38 -7.95
C THR A 79 -8.04 -10.33 -9.14
N GLY A 80 -6.82 -10.77 -9.46
CA GLY A 80 -6.58 -11.66 -10.60
C GLY A 80 -6.20 -10.89 -11.87
N TRP A 81 -7.18 -10.58 -12.71
CA TRP A 81 -7.03 -9.92 -14.02
C TRP A 81 -6.14 -10.66 -15.04
N GLY A 82 -5.79 -11.93 -14.77
CA GLY A 82 -5.07 -12.80 -15.68
C GLY A 82 -6.00 -13.68 -16.52
N ALA A 83 -5.43 -14.67 -17.22
CA ALA A 83 -6.20 -15.65 -17.98
C ALA A 83 -7.07 -16.54 -17.07
N CYS A 84 -8.31 -16.82 -17.48
CA CYS A 84 -9.17 -17.78 -16.82
C CYS A 84 -8.70 -19.22 -17.07
N ASN A 85 -8.96 -20.09 -16.10
CA ASN A 85 -8.87 -21.55 -16.24
C ASN A 85 -10.23 -22.21 -15.98
N SER A 86 -10.31 -23.53 -16.11
CA SER A 86 -11.57 -24.29 -15.91
C SER A 86 -12.15 -24.15 -14.51
N GLY A 87 -11.32 -23.89 -13.50
CA GLY A 87 -11.71 -23.68 -12.10
C GLY A 87 -11.84 -22.22 -11.68
N SER A 88 -11.65 -21.26 -12.60
CA SER A 88 -11.75 -19.84 -12.28
C SER A 88 -13.13 -19.47 -11.73
N ARG A 89 -13.12 -18.84 -10.56
CA ARG A 89 -14.27 -18.25 -9.86
C ARG A 89 -14.32 -16.74 -10.11
N GLY A 90 -15.37 -16.10 -9.63
CA GLY A 90 -15.57 -14.66 -9.74
C GLY A 90 -16.11 -14.23 -11.11
N ILE A 91 -15.76 -13.02 -11.53
CA ILE A 91 -16.19 -12.42 -12.79
C ILE A 91 -15.26 -12.94 -13.90
N ARG A 92 -15.84 -13.62 -14.89
CA ARG A 92 -15.11 -14.08 -16.08
C ARG A 92 -15.54 -13.25 -17.26
N ILE A 93 -14.58 -12.59 -17.89
CA ILE A 93 -14.81 -11.61 -18.96
C ILE A 93 -14.35 -12.19 -20.28
N ARG A 94 -15.20 -12.13 -21.29
CA ARG A 94 -14.85 -12.44 -22.67
C ARG A 94 -14.86 -11.16 -23.52
N VAL A 95 -13.93 -11.05 -24.46
CA VAL A 95 -13.88 -9.94 -25.42
C VAL A 95 -14.55 -10.36 -26.73
N GLU A 96 -15.64 -9.70 -27.10
CA GLU A 96 -16.36 -10.02 -28.34
C GLU A 96 -16.97 -8.76 -28.96
N ASP A 97 -16.94 -8.67 -30.28
CA ASP A 97 -17.47 -7.51 -31.02
C ASP A 97 -19.01 -7.55 -31.14
N THR A 98 -19.67 -7.46 -29.99
CA THR A 98 -21.13 -7.49 -29.84
C THR A 98 -21.59 -6.40 -28.87
N SER A 99 -22.89 -6.35 -28.55
CA SER A 99 -23.37 -5.49 -27.46
C SER A 99 -22.77 -5.98 -26.13
N PRO A 100 -22.07 -5.12 -25.36
CA PRO A 100 -21.63 -5.44 -24.02
C PRO A 100 -22.81 -5.84 -23.13
N HIS A 101 -22.59 -6.81 -22.24
CA HIS A 101 -23.62 -7.27 -21.31
C HIS A 101 -23.05 -8.14 -20.18
N VAL A 102 -23.86 -8.31 -19.14
CA VAL A 102 -23.63 -9.20 -18.01
C VAL A 102 -24.79 -10.20 -17.87
N LYS A 103 -24.48 -11.50 -17.74
CA LYS A 103 -25.50 -12.58 -17.71
C LYS A 103 -26.39 -12.57 -16.45
N TYR A 104 -25.83 -12.18 -15.31
CA TYR A 104 -26.49 -12.22 -14.01
C TYR A 104 -26.01 -11.08 -13.11
N LEU A 105 -26.86 -10.64 -12.18
CA LEU A 105 -26.46 -9.65 -11.18
C LEU A 105 -25.58 -10.27 -10.09
N GLY A 106 -24.49 -9.60 -9.76
CA GLY A 106 -23.68 -9.89 -8.57
C GLY A 106 -23.09 -11.31 -8.52
N ARG A 107 -23.14 -11.96 -7.35
CA ARG A 107 -22.53 -13.27 -7.05
C ARG A 107 -23.04 -14.41 -7.92
N TYR A 108 -24.18 -14.25 -8.60
CA TYR A 108 -24.69 -15.24 -9.54
C TYR A 108 -23.78 -15.39 -10.79
N LEU A 109 -22.87 -14.44 -11.02
CA LEU A 109 -21.80 -14.53 -12.02
C LEU A 109 -20.66 -15.46 -11.64
N ASN A 110 -20.54 -15.85 -10.37
CA ASN A 110 -19.36 -16.54 -9.85
C ASN A 110 -19.01 -17.80 -10.67
N GLY A 111 -17.93 -17.70 -11.45
CA GLY A 111 -17.41 -18.78 -12.28
C GLY A 111 -18.22 -19.08 -13.56
N LYS A 112 -19.17 -18.22 -13.95
CA LYS A 112 -19.96 -18.38 -15.18
C LYS A 112 -19.14 -18.02 -16.41
N ARG A 113 -19.08 -18.93 -17.38
CA ARG A 113 -18.45 -18.67 -18.68
C ARG A 113 -19.17 -17.57 -19.43
N ASP A 114 -18.42 -16.70 -20.09
CA ASP A 114 -18.89 -15.44 -20.68
C ASP A 114 -19.85 -14.71 -19.70
N GLY A 115 -19.52 -14.71 -18.41
CA GLY A 115 -20.37 -14.09 -17.40
C GLY A 115 -20.55 -12.59 -17.66
N MET A 116 -19.49 -11.96 -18.15
CA MET A 116 -19.47 -10.62 -18.71
C MET A 116 -18.87 -10.67 -20.12
N VAL A 117 -19.47 -9.95 -21.06
CA VAL A 117 -18.94 -9.76 -22.40
C VAL A 117 -18.70 -8.27 -22.62
N LEU A 118 -17.48 -7.92 -23.00
CA LEU A 118 -17.09 -6.54 -23.31
C LEU A 118 -16.69 -6.44 -24.79
N ASN A 119 -16.99 -5.29 -25.38
CA ASN A 119 -16.61 -4.99 -26.75
C ASN A 119 -15.47 -3.97 -26.76
N PHE A 120 -14.35 -4.33 -27.40
CA PHE A 120 -13.20 -3.45 -27.55
C PHE A 120 -12.98 -2.94 -28.97
N THR A 121 -13.77 -3.39 -29.94
CA THR A 121 -13.59 -3.06 -31.36
C THR A 121 -14.70 -2.17 -31.90
N PHE A 122 -15.94 -2.37 -31.46
CA PHE A 122 -17.12 -1.61 -31.87
C PHE A 122 -17.40 -1.65 -33.39
N ASN A 123 -16.96 -2.70 -34.09
CA ASN A 123 -17.13 -2.78 -35.55
C ASN A 123 -18.56 -3.17 -35.93
N ASN A 124 -19.23 -3.99 -35.12
CA ASN A 124 -20.60 -4.45 -35.37
C ASN A 124 -21.63 -3.83 -34.43
N TRP A 125 -21.20 -3.00 -33.48
CA TRP A 125 -22.08 -2.36 -32.48
C TRP A 125 -21.51 -1.02 -32.02
N SER A 126 -22.36 0.01 -31.99
CA SER A 126 -22.01 1.40 -31.62
C SER A 126 -20.82 1.97 -32.40
N PHE A 127 -20.98 2.17 -33.72
CA PHE A 127 -19.92 2.72 -34.60
C PHE A 127 -19.31 4.05 -34.13
N GLY A 128 -20.05 4.84 -33.32
CA GLY A 128 -19.51 6.04 -32.69
C GLY A 128 -18.34 5.76 -31.74
N CYS A 129 -18.37 4.61 -31.04
CA CYS A 129 -17.33 4.18 -30.13
C CYS A 129 -16.05 3.72 -30.82
N SER A 130 -16.10 3.38 -32.12
CA SER A 130 -14.88 3.07 -32.88
C SER A 130 -13.93 4.26 -32.96
N ASN A 131 -14.45 5.49 -32.90
CA ASN A 131 -13.68 6.73 -32.96
C ASN A 131 -13.18 7.21 -31.58
N ASP A 132 -13.76 6.71 -30.48
CA ASP A 132 -13.36 7.03 -29.10
C ASP A 132 -13.37 5.77 -28.23
N ARG A 133 -12.51 4.84 -28.65
CA ARG A 133 -12.48 3.47 -28.15
C ARG A 133 -12.14 3.41 -26.66
N GLU A 134 -11.17 4.20 -26.21
CA GLU A 134 -10.76 4.22 -24.81
C GLU A 134 -11.90 4.70 -23.92
N PHE A 135 -12.53 5.82 -24.26
CA PHE A 135 -13.68 6.35 -23.52
C PHE A 135 -14.80 5.32 -23.41
N CYS A 136 -15.22 4.74 -24.54
CA CYS A 136 -16.30 3.77 -24.56
C CYS A 136 -15.97 2.51 -23.76
N ILE A 137 -14.75 1.97 -23.88
CA ILE A 137 -14.32 0.81 -23.09
C ILE A 137 -14.39 1.11 -21.60
N LYS A 138 -13.92 2.28 -21.17
CA LYS A 138 -13.94 2.69 -19.76
C LYS A 138 -15.38 2.86 -19.26
N ALA A 139 -16.22 3.61 -19.96
CA ALA A 139 -17.60 3.88 -19.54
C ALA A 139 -18.46 2.60 -19.50
N ILE A 140 -18.34 1.73 -20.51
CA ILE A 140 -19.03 0.43 -20.54
C ILE A 140 -18.52 -0.46 -19.41
N ALA A 141 -17.21 -0.55 -19.20
CA ALA A 141 -16.65 -1.36 -18.13
C ALA A 141 -17.21 -0.96 -16.76
N VAL A 142 -17.31 0.35 -16.49
CA VAL A 142 -17.89 0.85 -15.23
C VAL A 142 -19.35 0.42 -15.10
N HIS A 143 -20.16 0.59 -16.14
CA HIS A 143 -21.56 0.16 -16.15
C HIS A 143 -21.72 -1.35 -15.92
N GLU A 144 -21.04 -2.19 -16.71
CA GLU A 144 -21.15 -3.64 -16.61
C GLU A 144 -20.63 -4.15 -15.25
N PHE A 145 -19.60 -3.52 -14.69
CA PHE A 145 -19.17 -3.86 -13.33
C PHE A 145 -20.20 -3.49 -12.27
N GLY A 146 -21.04 -2.47 -12.49
CA GLY A 146 -22.20 -2.18 -11.64
C GLY A 146 -23.16 -3.37 -11.56
N HIS A 147 -23.51 -3.97 -12.70
CA HIS A 147 -24.24 -5.24 -12.72
C HIS A 147 -23.49 -6.37 -12.02
N ALA A 148 -22.18 -6.47 -12.26
CA ALA A 148 -21.36 -7.52 -11.67
C ALA A 148 -21.21 -7.40 -10.14
N ILE A 149 -21.47 -6.24 -9.56
CA ILE A 149 -21.55 -6.02 -8.10
C ILE A 149 -22.99 -6.02 -7.56
N GLY A 150 -23.98 -6.31 -8.41
CA GLY A 150 -25.37 -6.53 -8.00
C GLY A 150 -26.30 -5.32 -8.15
N LEU A 151 -25.86 -4.25 -8.83
CA LEU A 151 -26.72 -3.12 -9.16
C LEU A 151 -27.56 -3.43 -10.40
N ALA A 152 -28.86 -3.20 -10.31
CA ALA A 152 -29.76 -3.21 -11.44
C ALA A 152 -29.80 -1.83 -12.10
N HIS A 153 -30.44 -1.74 -13.26
CA HIS A 153 -30.65 -0.47 -13.93
C HIS A 153 -31.46 0.51 -13.07
N GLU A 154 -31.01 1.76 -13.03
CA GLU A 154 -31.65 2.82 -12.24
C GLU A 154 -33.00 3.22 -12.85
N GLN A 155 -33.12 3.20 -14.20
CA GLN A 155 -34.39 3.45 -14.90
C GLN A 155 -35.47 2.40 -14.60
N ASN A 156 -35.09 1.23 -14.06
CA ASN A 156 -36.06 0.20 -13.69
C ASN A 156 -36.75 0.48 -12.36
N ARG A 157 -36.37 1.55 -11.65
CA ARG A 157 -36.98 1.85 -10.36
C ARG A 157 -38.43 2.34 -10.51
N PRO A 158 -39.32 1.99 -9.57
CA PRO A 158 -40.70 2.46 -9.58
C PRO A 158 -40.86 3.99 -9.48
N ASP A 159 -39.87 4.69 -8.92
CA ASP A 159 -39.84 6.14 -8.73
C ASP A 159 -39.11 6.90 -9.85
N ALA A 160 -38.58 6.21 -10.87
CA ALA A 160 -38.02 6.85 -12.05
C ALA A 160 -39.11 7.65 -12.80
N PRO A 161 -38.78 8.82 -13.42
CA PRO A 161 -39.73 9.57 -14.21
C PRO A 161 -40.33 8.72 -15.34
N SER A 162 -41.61 8.93 -15.66
CA SER A 162 -42.33 8.11 -16.66
C SER A 162 -41.61 8.03 -18.01
N TRP A 163 -41.06 9.15 -18.49
CA TRP A 163 -40.30 9.22 -19.73
C TRP A 163 -39.03 8.35 -19.73
N CYS A 164 -38.50 8.02 -18.55
CA CYS A 164 -37.33 7.18 -18.37
C CYS A 164 -37.71 5.71 -18.16
N GLN A 165 -38.85 5.45 -17.51
CA GLN A 165 -39.38 4.09 -17.32
C GLN A 165 -39.70 3.37 -18.63
N ASP A 166 -40.03 4.11 -19.69
CA ASP A 166 -40.23 3.53 -21.04
C ASP A 166 -38.96 2.88 -21.61
N GLN A 167 -37.79 3.11 -21.00
CA GLN A 167 -36.49 2.52 -21.38
C GLN A 167 -36.05 1.38 -20.44
N ARG A 168 -36.98 0.77 -19.69
CA ARG A 168 -36.71 -0.36 -18.79
C ARG A 168 -36.00 -1.51 -19.51
N GLN A 169 -34.92 -2.03 -18.92
CA GLN A 169 -34.14 -3.14 -19.49
C GLN A 169 -33.57 -4.06 -18.42
N GLY A 170 -33.31 -5.33 -18.77
CA GLY A 170 -32.61 -6.26 -17.88
C GLY A 170 -33.44 -6.70 -16.66
N SER A 171 -32.73 -7.19 -15.63
CA SER A 171 -33.34 -7.65 -14.38
C SER A 171 -33.50 -6.51 -13.38
N ASP A 172 -34.49 -6.64 -12.50
CA ASP A 172 -34.78 -5.66 -11.46
C ASP A 172 -34.03 -5.96 -10.16
N GLY A 173 -33.70 -4.89 -9.43
CA GLY A 173 -33.32 -4.97 -8.03
C GLY A 173 -34.55 -5.06 -7.12
N ASP A 174 -34.33 -5.51 -5.90
CA ASP A 174 -35.33 -5.63 -4.83
C ASP A 174 -35.04 -4.71 -3.64
N TRP A 175 -33.93 -3.96 -3.68
CA TRP A 175 -33.53 -3.00 -2.67
C TRP A 175 -33.16 -1.67 -3.31
N TYR A 176 -34.04 -0.70 -3.08
CA TYR A 176 -33.80 0.69 -3.42
C TYR A 176 -33.07 1.34 -2.26
N ILE A 177 -31.78 1.55 -2.44
CA ILE A 177 -31.01 2.48 -1.66
C ILE A 177 -31.51 3.82 -2.20
N GLY A 178 -32.26 4.58 -1.40
CA GLY A 178 -32.60 5.95 -1.79
C GLY A 178 -33.56 6.35 -2.89
N GLU A 179 -33.34 7.55 -3.46
CA GLU A 179 -34.05 8.21 -4.57
C GLU A 179 -33.40 7.90 -5.93
N PHE A 180 -34.21 8.02 -7.00
CA PHE A 180 -33.76 7.90 -8.38
C PHE A 180 -32.62 8.87 -8.72
N ASP A 181 -31.51 8.32 -9.20
CA ASP A 181 -30.35 9.09 -9.62
C ASP A 181 -30.22 9.18 -11.16
N ILE A 182 -30.58 10.34 -11.71
CA ILE A 182 -30.46 10.60 -13.15
C ILE A 182 -29.01 10.44 -13.64
N ASN A 183 -28.03 10.73 -12.79
CA ASN A 183 -26.61 10.72 -13.13
C ASN A 183 -25.94 9.38 -12.84
N SER A 184 -26.68 8.37 -12.37
CA SER A 184 -26.09 7.04 -12.13
C SER A 184 -25.47 6.48 -13.41
N VAL A 185 -24.31 5.84 -13.28
CA VAL A 185 -23.73 5.05 -14.39
C VAL A 185 -24.63 3.89 -14.79
N MET A 186 -25.57 3.49 -13.94
CA MET A 186 -26.56 2.43 -14.17
C MET A 186 -27.85 2.95 -14.83
N ASN A 187 -27.86 4.20 -15.31
CA ASN A 187 -29.03 4.83 -15.90
C ASN A 187 -28.84 5.19 -17.39
N TYR A 188 -29.59 4.55 -18.29
CA TYR A 188 -29.55 4.90 -19.72
C TYR A 188 -30.27 6.19 -20.07
N CYS A 189 -31.11 6.72 -19.17
CA CYS A 189 -31.77 8.00 -19.35
C CYS A 189 -30.84 9.20 -19.08
N ASN A 190 -29.61 8.94 -18.63
CA ASN A 190 -28.64 9.99 -18.34
C ASN A 190 -28.32 10.80 -19.63
N PRO A 191 -28.41 12.14 -19.60
CA PRO A 191 -28.08 12.97 -20.76
C PRO A 191 -26.60 12.83 -21.20
N ASN A 192 -25.72 12.44 -20.27
CA ASN A 192 -24.35 12.04 -20.54
C ASN A 192 -24.29 10.52 -20.47
N TRP A 193 -24.07 9.83 -21.60
CA TRP A 193 -24.14 8.37 -21.71
C TRP A 193 -23.39 7.64 -20.57
N ASN A 194 -24.13 6.98 -19.67
CA ASN A 194 -23.64 6.35 -18.43
C ASN A 194 -22.74 7.26 -17.58
N ASN A 195 -23.09 8.54 -17.49
CA ASN A 195 -22.33 9.60 -16.82
C ASN A 195 -20.86 9.68 -17.24
N ASN A 196 -20.57 9.42 -18.52
CA ASN A 196 -19.19 9.38 -19.04
C ASN A 196 -18.30 8.33 -18.34
N GLY A 197 -18.89 7.34 -17.67
CA GLY A 197 -18.18 6.35 -16.85
C GLY A 197 -17.77 6.84 -15.46
N GLU A 198 -18.22 8.01 -15.03
CA GLU A 198 -17.94 8.56 -13.70
C GLU A 198 -19.06 8.21 -12.72
N LEU A 199 -18.71 7.67 -11.55
CA LEU A 199 -19.72 7.38 -10.51
C LEU A 199 -20.34 8.67 -9.99
N SER A 200 -21.65 8.71 -9.90
CA SER A 200 -22.37 9.76 -9.17
C SER A 200 -22.19 9.62 -7.66
N GLU A 201 -22.67 10.62 -6.90
CA GLU A 201 -22.74 10.50 -5.43
C GLU A 201 -23.63 9.30 -5.01
N GLY A 202 -24.70 9.04 -5.75
CA GLY A 202 -25.61 7.93 -5.47
C GLY A 202 -25.00 6.56 -5.76
N ASP A 203 -24.23 6.43 -6.85
CA ASP A 203 -23.47 5.22 -7.14
C ASP A 203 -22.46 4.91 -6.02
N ILE A 204 -21.79 5.95 -5.50
CA ILE A 204 -20.81 5.83 -4.41
C ILE A 204 -21.50 5.41 -3.10
N GLU A 205 -22.63 6.05 -2.75
CA GLU A 205 -23.40 5.69 -1.55
C GLU A 205 -23.90 4.23 -1.64
N ALA A 206 -24.38 3.82 -2.80
CA ALA A 206 -24.85 2.46 -3.05
C ALA A 206 -23.75 1.44 -2.78
N VAL A 207 -22.59 1.58 -3.45
CA VAL A 207 -21.50 0.61 -3.29
C VAL A 207 -20.95 0.60 -1.86
N GLN A 208 -20.93 1.75 -1.17
CA GLN A 208 -20.54 1.82 0.24
C GLN A 208 -21.57 1.19 1.18
N THR A 209 -22.85 1.27 0.85
CA THR A 209 -23.93 0.61 1.62
C THR A 209 -23.87 -0.91 1.44
N LEU A 210 -23.61 -1.36 0.21
CA LEU A 210 -23.54 -2.79 -0.12
C LEU A 210 -22.27 -3.46 0.40
N TYR A 211 -21.12 -2.79 0.29
CA TYR A 211 -19.80 -3.41 0.52
C TYR A 211 -18.96 -2.73 1.59
N GLY A 212 -19.42 -1.61 2.15
CA GLY A 212 -18.67 -0.81 3.11
C GLY A 212 -17.76 0.21 2.45
N LYS A 213 -17.35 1.20 3.26
CA LYS A 213 -16.37 2.21 2.86
C LYS A 213 -14.97 1.61 2.67
N PRO A 214 -14.12 2.23 1.84
CA PRO A 214 -12.74 1.81 1.68
C PRO A 214 -12.00 1.89 3.03
N SER A 215 -11.40 0.78 3.46
CA SER A 215 -10.50 0.79 4.62
C SER A 215 -9.11 1.26 4.19
N TYR A 216 -8.66 2.39 4.72
CA TYR A 216 -7.30 2.85 4.55
C TYR A 216 -6.46 2.53 5.78
N LEU A 217 -5.17 2.36 5.55
CA LEU A 217 -4.16 2.32 6.57
C LEU A 217 -3.64 3.74 6.80
N GLN A 218 -3.84 4.27 8.00
CA GLN A 218 -3.19 5.49 8.45
C GLN A 218 -1.72 5.21 8.69
N TRP A 219 -0.87 6.04 8.11
CA TRP A 219 0.54 6.09 8.38
C TRP A 219 0.78 6.94 9.60
N ARG A 220 1.56 6.40 10.55
CA ARG A 220 1.90 7.10 11.78
C ARG A 220 3.37 7.01 12.10
N ILE A 221 3.91 8.10 12.62
CA ILE A 221 5.31 8.23 13.01
C ILE A 221 5.38 8.61 14.49
N SER A 222 6.32 8.01 15.22
CA SER A 222 6.69 8.39 16.58
C SER A 222 8.15 8.82 16.56
N TYR A 223 8.38 10.13 16.66
CA TYR A 223 9.72 10.71 16.60
C TYR A 223 10.59 10.23 17.78
N GLY A 224 11.82 9.80 17.49
CA GLY A 224 12.74 9.17 18.43
C GLY A 224 12.15 7.97 19.17
N ALA A 225 11.16 7.29 18.56
CA ALA A 225 10.41 6.17 19.11
C ALA A 225 9.71 6.41 20.47
N SER A 226 9.64 7.65 20.95
CA SER A 226 9.18 8.03 22.29
C SER A 226 8.08 9.10 22.26
N SER A 227 8.02 9.88 21.18
CA SER A 227 7.00 10.90 20.97
C SER A 227 5.61 10.30 20.76
N SER A 228 4.57 11.10 21.03
CA SER A 228 3.19 10.74 20.64
C SER A 228 3.08 10.46 19.14
N TRP A 229 2.19 9.54 18.77
CA TRP A 229 1.95 9.22 17.36
C TRP A 229 1.40 10.41 16.58
N TYR A 230 2.11 10.78 15.53
CA TYR A 230 1.65 11.73 14.53
C TYR A 230 1.11 10.97 13.31
N THR A 231 -0.05 11.35 12.78
CA THR A 231 -0.60 10.74 11.55
C THR A 231 -0.16 11.57 10.35
N THR A 232 0.58 10.95 9.43
CA THR A 232 1.18 11.67 8.29
C THR A 232 0.39 11.51 7.00
N ASN A 233 -0.17 10.32 6.74
CA ASN A 233 -0.80 9.99 5.46
C ASN A 233 -1.79 8.83 5.58
N ILE A 234 -2.49 8.51 4.48
CA ILE A 234 -3.31 7.31 4.34
C ILE A 234 -2.91 6.51 3.09
N SER A 235 -2.92 5.20 3.19
CA SER A 235 -2.52 4.31 2.09
C SER A 235 -3.27 2.98 2.17
N GLN A 236 -3.38 2.27 1.05
CA GLN A 236 -3.87 0.88 1.05
C GLN A 236 -2.73 -0.14 1.17
N VAL A 237 -1.48 0.32 1.26
CA VAL A 237 -0.28 -0.53 1.24
C VAL A 237 0.10 -0.94 2.66
N ALA A 238 0.16 -2.26 2.89
CA ALA A 238 0.59 -2.82 4.16
C ALA A 238 2.08 -2.55 4.43
N ILE A 239 2.45 -2.37 5.70
CA ILE A 239 3.82 -1.99 6.09
C ILE A 239 4.89 -2.96 5.60
N ASN A 240 4.61 -4.26 5.53
CA ASN A 240 5.55 -5.26 5.03
C ASN A 240 5.81 -5.17 3.51
N LYS A 241 5.17 -4.24 2.81
CA LYS A 241 5.38 -3.93 1.39
C LYS A 241 6.08 -2.60 1.18
N LEU A 242 6.51 -1.94 2.25
CA LEU A 242 7.18 -0.64 2.20
C LEU A 242 8.69 -0.80 2.40
N LEU A 243 9.48 0.06 1.77
CA LEU A 243 10.89 0.27 2.06
C LEU A 243 11.08 1.71 2.54
N ILE A 244 12.08 1.93 3.39
CA ILE A 244 12.41 3.24 3.96
C ILE A 244 13.81 3.62 3.48
N GLY A 245 14.00 4.89 3.13
CA GLY A 245 15.28 5.48 2.74
C GLY A 245 15.07 6.90 2.26
N ASP A 246 16.10 7.73 2.32
CA ASP A 246 16.10 9.09 1.76
C ASP A 246 16.37 9.02 0.25
N PHE A 247 15.36 9.07 -0.61
CA PHE A 247 15.52 8.92 -2.06
C PHE A 247 15.76 10.25 -2.77
N ASN A 248 15.49 11.38 -2.12
CA ASN A 248 15.65 12.71 -2.71
C ASN A 248 16.92 13.45 -2.23
N GLY A 249 17.56 12.98 -1.16
CA GLY A 249 18.77 13.50 -0.54
C GLY A 249 18.51 14.71 0.37
N ASP A 250 17.33 14.81 0.98
CA ASP A 250 16.96 15.94 1.85
C ASP A 250 17.29 15.70 3.34
N GLY A 251 17.79 14.50 3.68
CA GLY A 251 18.10 14.08 5.04
C GLY A 251 16.91 13.49 5.79
N GLU A 252 15.72 13.46 5.20
CA GLU A 252 14.54 12.79 5.73
C GLU A 252 14.30 11.45 5.02
N SER A 253 13.76 10.49 5.77
CA SER A 253 13.42 9.18 5.28
C SER A 253 12.10 9.23 4.52
N ASP A 254 12.12 8.75 3.29
CA ASP A 254 10.92 8.57 2.49
C ASP A 254 10.39 7.13 2.58
N ILE A 255 9.23 6.93 1.95
CA ILE A 255 8.58 5.63 1.87
C ILE A 255 8.48 5.20 0.41
N PHE A 256 9.06 4.05 0.08
CA PHE A 256 9.03 3.45 -1.24
C PHE A 256 8.08 2.23 -1.30
N TYR A 257 7.35 2.08 -2.41
CA TYR A 257 6.50 0.93 -2.70
C TYR A 257 6.56 0.52 -4.16
N ALA A 258 6.70 -0.79 -4.41
CA ALA A 258 6.65 -1.40 -5.72
C ALA A 258 5.60 -2.52 -5.79
N ASN A 259 4.57 -2.33 -6.63
CA ASN A 259 3.48 -3.30 -6.78
C ASN A 259 3.74 -4.35 -7.88
N GLY A 260 4.87 -4.27 -8.59
CA GLY A 260 5.18 -5.12 -9.75
C GLY A 260 4.60 -4.60 -11.07
N GLU A 261 4.15 -3.35 -11.10
CA GLU A 261 3.80 -2.60 -12.31
C GLU A 261 4.48 -1.24 -12.26
N ILE A 262 4.35 -0.56 -11.11
CA ILE A 262 4.76 0.82 -10.87
C ILE A 262 5.43 0.93 -9.50
N TRP A 263 6.52 1.68 -9.48
CA TRP A 263 7.22 2.15 -8.30
C TRP A 263 6.71 3.51 -7.89
N ARG A 264 6.56 3.70 -6.58
CA ARG A 264 6.07 4.93 -5.99
C ARG A 264 6.90 5.32 -4.79
N ILE A 265 7.07 6.61 -4.60
CA ILE A 265 7.73 7.20 -3.43
C ILE A 265 6.78 8.20 -2.79
N SER A 266 6.73 8.22 -1.46
CA SER A 266 6.07 9.27 -0.67
C SER A 266 7.15 9.94 0.16
N TYR A 267 7.52 11.16 -0.24
CA TYR A 267 8.61 11.92 0.38
C TYR A 267 8.28 12.32 1.82
N GLY A 268 9.19 12.07 2.75
CA GLY A 268 9.01 12.19 4.21
C GLY A 268 7.83 11.36 4.78
N GLY A 269 7.22 10.50 3.97
CA GLY A 269 5.97 9.79 4.32
C GLY A 269 4.76 10.70 4.58
N THR A 270 4.80 11.97 4.14
CA THR A 270 3.75 12.98 4.38
C THR A 270 2.96 13.36 3.12
N VAL A 271 3.59 13.27 1.95
CA VAL A 271 2.95 13.62 0.66
C VAL A 271 2.28 12.41 0.01
N SER A 272 1.30 12.64 -0.87
CA SER A 272 0.73 11.55 -1.68
C SER A 272 1.78 10.82 -2.50
N TRP A 273 1.51 9.55 -2.83
CA TRP A 273 2.39 8.75 -3.68
C TRP A 273 2.72 9.44 -5.01
N ASP A 274 4.01 9.66 -5.25
CA ASP A 274 4.54 10.03 -6.56
C ASP A 274 4.84 8.78 -7.38
N ARG A 275 4.56 8.80 -8.68
CA ARG A 275 4.86 7.69 -9.60
C ARG A 275 6.24 7.93 -10.20
N VAL A 276 7.21 7.12 -9.79
CA VAL A 276 8.61 7.35 -10.18
C VAL A 276 9.06 6.48 -11.36
N ARG A 277 8.54 5.25 -11.49
CA ARG A 277 9.02 4.31 -12.52
C ARG A 277 8.05 3.17 -12.80
N GLU A 278 8.05 2.66 -14.03
CA GLU A 278 7.44 1.35 -14.34
C GLU A 278 8.44 0.21 -14.15
N SER A 279 8.02 -0.85 -13.46
CA SER A 279 8.88 -2.00 -13.18
C SER A 279 8.05 -3.19 -12.71
N ALA A 280 8.34 -4.35 -13.29
CA ALA A 280 7.74 -5.63 -12.90
C ALA A 280 8.23 -6.17 -11.54
N VAL A 281 9.25 -5.53 -10.95
CA VAL A 281 9.86 -5.97 -9.69
C VAL A 281 9.07 -5.44 -8.50
N LYS A 282 8.68 -6.33 -7.58
CA LYS A 282 7.95 -6.02 -6.34
C LYS A 282 8.89 -5.70 -5.18
N THR A 283 8.39 -4.99 -4.17
CA THR A 283 9.17 -4.59 -2.99
C THR A 283 9.92 -5.74 -2.32
N ASP A 284 9.33 -6.94 -2.23
CA ASP A 284 9.95 -8.11 -1.58
C ASP A 284 11.17 -8.67 -2.34
N LYS A 285 11.51 -8.06 -3.49
CA LYS A 285 12.68 -8.38 -4.31
C LYS A 285 13.76 -7.30 -4.27
N LEU A 286 13.61 -6.29 -3.43
CA LEU A 286 14.43 -5.08 -3.43
C LEU A 286 15.10 -4.85 -2.07
N LEU A 287 16.27 -4.22 -2.11
CA LEU A 287 16.98 -3.63 -0.96
C LEU A 287 17.22 -2.15 -1.21
N VAL A 288 17.48 -1.42 -0.13
CA VAL A 288 17.76 0.02 -0.14
C VAL A 288 19.15 0.27 0.43
N GLY A 289 19.88 1.20 -0.17
CA GLY A 289 21.17 1.70 0.28
C GLY A 289 21.74 2.70 -0.72
N ASP A 290 22.65 3.56 -0.29
CA ASP A 290 23.39 4.48 -1.18
C ASP A 290 24.60 3.75 -1.79
N PHE A 291 24.50 3.22 -3.00
CA PHE A 291 25.57 2.42 -3.60
C PHE A 291 26.56 3.25 -4.43
N ASN A 292 26.25 4.52 -4.71
CA ASN A 292 27.13 5.41 -5.48
C ASN A 292 27.80 6.49 -4.62
N GLY A 293 27.38 6.68 -3.37
CA GLY A 293 27.90 7.64 -2.41
C GLY A 293 27.40 9.06 -2.66
N ASP A 294 26.22 9.23 -3.27
CA ASP A 294 25.66 10.55 -3.58
C ASP A 294 24.75 11.13 -2.47
N GLY A 295 24.60 10.40 -1.36
CA GLY A 295 23.75 10.76 -0.23
C GLY A 295 22.29 10.34 -0.41
N LYS A 296 21.94 9.66 -1.52
CA LYS A 296 20.58 9.17 -1.78
C LYS A 296 20.51 7.66 -1.69
N SER A 297 19.38 7.20 -1.22
CA SER A 297 18.99 5.81 -1.24
C SER A 297 18.73 5.35 -2.66
N ASP A 298 19.43 4.31 -3.07
CA ASP A 298 19.19 3.60 -4.32
C ASP A 298 18.38 2.33 -4.08
N ILE A 299 17.92 1.72 -5.18
CA ILE A 299 17.23 0.43 -5.17
C ILE A 299 18.14 -0.64 -5.74
N PHE A 300 18.43 -1.67 -4.94
CA PHE A 300 19.19 -2.85 -5.34
C PHE A 300 18.28 -4.05 -5.58
N TYR A 301 18.52 -4.80 -6.67
CA TYR A 301 17.78 -5.99 -7.05
C TYR A 301 18.72 -7.17 -7.29
N ALA A 302 18.35 -8.35 -6.78
CA ALA A 302 19.08 -9.59 -7.00
C ALA A 302 18.14 -10.78 -7.21
N ASN A 303 18.16 -11.37 -8.41
CA ASN A 303 17.29 -12.49 -8.79
C ASN A 303 17.95 -13.87 -8.70
N GLY A 304 19.23 -13.94 -8.33
CA GLY A 304 20.01 -15.18 -8.33
C GLY A 304 20.66 -15.49 -9.69
N GLU A 305 20.70 -14.52 -10.60
CA GLU A 305 21.48 -14.57 -11.84
C GLU A 305 22.28 -13.27 -12.00
N VAL A 306 21.60 -12.13 -11.80
CA VAL A 306 22.12 -10.80 -12.01
C VAL A 306 21.70 -9.87 -10.88
N TRP A 307 22.61 -8.96 -10.56
CA TRP A 307 22.40 -7.82 -9.69
C TRP A 307 22.22 -6.57 -10.51
N ARG A 308 21.28 -5.73 -10.07
CA ARG A 308 20.98 -4.45 -10.72
C ARG A 308 20.76 -3.37 -9.69
N ILE A 309 21.15 -2.14 -10.03
CA ILE A 309 20.94 -0.96 -9.20
C ILE A 309 20.14 0.06 -9.99
N SER A 310 19.19 0.71 -9.33
CA SER A 310 18.47 1.88 -9.81
C SER A 310 18.76 3.03 -8.86
N TYR A 311 19.66 3.91 -9.29
CA TYR A 311 20.08 5.08 -8.53
C TYR A 311 18.91 6.03 -8.22
N GLY A 312 18.83 6.48 -6.96
CA GLY A 312 17.76 7.32 -6.42
C GLY A 312 16.34 6.74 -6.56
N GLY A 313 16.21 5.44 -6.83
CA GLY A 313 14.92 4.79 -7.11
C GLY A 313 14.18 5.27 -8.37
N THR A 314 14.81 6.08 -9.21
CA THR A 314 14.19 6.75 -10.37
C THR A 314 14.87 6.41 -11.70
N SER A 315 16.17 6.10 -11.70
CA SER A 315 16.92 5.80 -12.91
C SER A 315 16.56 4.45 -13.56
N SER A 316 17.05 4.20 -14.76
CA SER A 316 16.99 2.86 -15.36
C SER A 316 17.87 1.87 -14.60
N TRP A 317 17.51 0.59 -14.64
CA TRP A 317 18.35 -0.47 -14.09
C TRP A 317 19.73 -0.50 -14.75
N ASP A 318 20.77 -0.35 -13.94
CA ASP A 318 22.14 -0.67 -14.31
C ASP A 318 22.46 -2.12 -13.92
N ARG A 319 23.12 -2.87 -14.81
CA ARG A 319 23.54 -4.25 -14.57
C ARG A 319 24.94 -4.22 -13.97
N VAL A 320 25.03 -4.45 -12.66
CA VAL A 320 26.30 -4.29 -11.94
C VAL A 320 27.12 -5.57 -11.81
N ARG A 321 26.46 -6.75 -11.74
CA ARG A 321 27.16 -8.02 -11.45
C ARG A 321 26.33 -9.25 -11.79
N GLU A 322 26.99 -10.36 -12.11
CA GLU A 322 26.39 -11.70 -12.08
C GLU A 322 26.61 -12.36 -10.72
N SER A 323 25.55 -12.94 -10.15
CA SER A 323 25.61 -13.57 -8.84
C SER A 323 24.42 -14.50 -8.63
N ALA A 324 24.71 -15.71 -8.13
CA ALA A 324 23.69 -16.72 -7.81
C ALA A 324 22.91 -16.42 -6.50
N VAL A 325 23.31 -15.37 -5.76
CA VAL A 325 22.71 -15.04 -4.46
C VAL A 325 21.51 -14.11 -4.67
N LYS A 326 20.35 -14.52 -4.16
CA LYS A 326 19.09 -13.77 -4.20
C LYS A 326 18.99 -12.78 -3.05
N VAL A 327 18.15 -11.77 -3.25
CA VAL A 327 17.97 -10.66 -2.30
C VAL A 327 17.64 -11.11 -0.87
N GLU A 328 16.85 -12.18 -0.69
CA GLU A 328 16.45 -12.67 0.65
C GLU A 328 17.60 -13.27 1.48
N LYS A 329 18.81 -13.33 0.92
CA LYS A 329 20.03 -13.79 1.57
C LYS A 329 21.05 -12.68 1.81
N LEU A 330 20.73 -11.45 1.45
CA LEU A 330 21.65 -10.32 1.46
C LEU A 330 21.29 -9.33 2.58
N LEU A 331 22.31 -8.65 3.09
CA LEU A 331 22.18 -7.46 3.95
C LEU A 331 22.93 -6.31 3.28
N VAL A 332 22.56 -5.08 3.63
CA VAL A 332 23.16 -3.85 3.13
C VAL A 332 23.74 -3.06 4.29
N GLY A 333 24.91 -2.46 4.08
CA GLY A 333 25.59 -1.55 5.01
C GLY A 333 26.95 -1.15 4.47
N ASP A 334 27.50 -0.03 4.92
CA ASP A 334 28.86 0.41 4.59
C ASP A 334 29.87 -0.29 5.51
N PHE A 335 30.47 -1.40 5.09
CA PHE A 335 31.37 -2.18 5.96
C PHE A 335 32.83 -1.71 5.88
N ASN A 336 33.19 -0.88 4.90
CA ASN A 336 34.56 -0.38 4.72
C ASN A 336 34.75 1.09 5.15
N GLY A 337 33.66 1.83 5.36
CA GLY A 337 33.62 3.24 5.77
C GLY A 337 33.90 4.21 4.63
N ASP A 338 33.58 3.83 3.39
CA ASP A 338 33.83 4.68 2.21
C ASP A 338 32.62 5.57 1.83
N GLY A 339 31.55 5.52 2.63
CA GLY A 339 30.30 6.25 2.41
C GLY A 339 29.36 5.56 1.43
N LYS A 340 29.68 4.35 0.95
CA LYS A 340 28.81 3.56 0.07
C LYS A 340 28.31 2.31 0.77
N SER A 341 27.09 1.97 0.45
CA SER A 341 26.46 0.72 0.83
C SER A 341 27.12 -0.45 0.09
N ASP A 342 27.52 -1.45 0.86
CA ASP A 342 28.01 -2.72 0.36
C ASP A 342 26.94 -3.82 0.50
N ILE A 343 27.22 -4.98 -0.09
CA ILE A 343 26.38 -6.16 0.04
C ILE A 343 27.09 -7.21 0.90
N PHE A 344 26.43 -7.65 1.97
CA PHE A 344 26.89 -8.73 2.84
C PHE A 344 26.09 -10.02 2.64
N TYR A 345 26.78 -11.16 2.64
CA TYR A 345 26.18 -12.50 2.52
C TYR A 345 26.79 -13.49 3.51
N ALA A 346 25.95 -14.22 4.23
CA ALA A 346 26.34 -15.28 5.15
C ALA A 346 25.60 -16.59 4.85
N ASN A 347 26.32 -17.62 4.43
CA ASN A 347 25.75 -18.92 4.06
C ASN A 347 25.67 -19.93 5.22
N GLY A 348 26.21 -19.59 6.41
CA GLY A 348 26.33 -20.50 7.56
C GLY A 348 27.65 -21.26 7.59
N GLU A 349 28.61 -20.90 6.76
CA GLU A 349 30.00 -21.39 6.79
C GLU A 349 30.96 -20.22 6.66
N VAL A 350 30.67 -19.32 5.73
CA VAL A 350 31.50 -18.18 5.36
C VAL A 350 30.65 -16.93 5.18
N TRP A 351 31.24 -15.82 5.57
CA TRP A 351 30.75 -14.46 5.32
C TRP A 351 31.53 -13.86 4.17
N ARG A 352 30.81 -13.15 3.31
CA ARG A 352 31.35 -12.47 2.14
C ARG A 352 30.79 -11.06 2.04
N ILE A 353 31.61 -10.14 1.58
CA ILE A 353 31.23 -8.75 1.29
C ILE A 353 31.53 -8.44 -0.18
N SER A 354 30.63 -7.72 -0.82
CA SER A 354 30.82 -7.12 -2.14
C SER A 354 30.72 -5.61 -1.96
N TYR A 355 31.85 -4.92 -2.04
CA TYR A 355 31.96 -3.49 -1.84
C TYR A 355 31.24 -2.69 -2.92
N GLY A 356 30.46 -1.69 -2.52
CA GLY A 356 29.57 -0.88 -3.37
C GLY A 356 28.53 -1.70 -4.15
N GLY A 357 28.29 -2.97 -3.79
CA GLY A 357 27.48 -3.90 -4.57
C GLY A 357 28.02 -4.22 -5.97
N THR A 358 29.26 -3.82 -6.26
CA THR A 358 29.87 -3.95 -7.60
C THR A 358 31.20 -4.70 -7.59
N SER A 359 31.89 -4.88 -6.46
CA SER A 359 33.14 -5.67 -6.36
C SER A 359 32.90 -7.19 -6.37
N SER A 360 33.94 -7.98 -6.62
CA SER A 360 33.85 -9.43 -6.39
C SER A 360 33.58 -9.73 -4.93
N TRP A 361 33.06 -10.94 -4.65
CA TRP A 361 32.89 -11.42 -3.29
C TRP A 361 34.23 -11.61 -2.59
N ASP A 362 34.46 -10.84 -1.54
CA ASP A 362 35.59 -11.02 -0.66
C ASP A 362 35.19 -11.88 0.52
N ARG A 363 35.96 -12.95 0.76
CA ARG A 363 35.77 -13.84 1.90
C ARG A 363 36.33 -13.15 3.15
N VAL A 364 35.44 -12.70 4.02
CA VAL A 364 35.84 -11.91 5.20
C VAL A 364 35.97 -12.74 6.48
N ARG A 365 35.17 -13.80 6.64
CA ARG A 365 35.13 -14.57 7.89
C ARG A 365 34.51 -15.96 7.74
N GLU A 366 34.92 -16.90 8.59
CA GLU A 366 34.18 -18.14 8.83
C GLU A 366 33.20 -17.97 9.99
N SER A 367 31.94 -18.37 9.79
CA SER A 367 30.89 -18.24 10.79
C SER A 367 29.69 -19.12 10.46
N ALA A 368 29.18 -19.81 11.47
CA ALA A 368 27.98 -20.67 11.35
C ALA A 368 26.66 -19.89 11.31
N VAL A 369 26.69 -18.57 11.54
CA VAL A 369 25.49 -17.73 11.58
C VAL A 369 25.14 -17.27 10.17
N ARG A 370 23.89 -17.51 9.77
CA ARG A 370 23.33 -17.16 8.44
C ARG A 370 22.71 -15.76 8.46
N THR A 371 22.59 -15.15 7.27
CA THR A 371 22.04 -13.80 7.07
C THR A 371 20.71 -13.55 7.81
N ASP A 372 19.77 -14.50 7.79
CA ASP A 372 18.44 -14.37 8.38
C ASP A 372 18.42 -14.26 9.92
N ARG A 373 19.60 -14.32 10.56
CA ARG A 373 19.78 -14.22 12.01
C ARG A 373 20.59 -13.00 12.43
N LEU A 374 20.97 -12.15 11.49
CA LEU A 374 21.86 -11.01 11.70
C LEU A 374 21.10 -9.69 11.56
N LEU A 375 21.61 -8.66 12.23
CA LEU A 375 21.24 -7.26 12.03
C LEU A 375 22.50 -6.47 11.67
N VAL A 376 22.29 -5.35 10.99
CA VAL A 376 23.35 -4.44 10.55
C VAL A 376 23.14 -3.07 11.19
N GLY A 377 24.21 -2.44 11.63
CA GLY A 377 24.26 -1.08 12.18
C GLY A 377 25.65 -0.76 12.69
N ASP A 378 26.01 0.52 12.75
CA ASP A 378 27.27 0.99 13.33
C ASP A 378 27.15 1.03 14.87
N PHE A 379 27.50 -0.04 15.58
CA PHE A 379 27.28 -0.09 17.03
C PHE A 379 28.41 0.55 17.84
N ASN A 380 29.51 0.95 17.21
CA ASN A 380 30.66 1.56 17.89
C ASN A 380 30.91 3.03 17.49
N GLY A 381 30.12 3.58 16.55
CA GLY A 381 30.18 4.95 16.09
C GLY A 381 31.42 5.25 15.23
N ASP A 382 32.01 4.25 14.57
CA ASP A 382 33.22 4.42 13.77
C ASP A 382 32.96 4.77 12.29
N GLY A 383 31.68 4.90 11.92
CA GLY A 383 31.20 5.17 10.58
C GLY A 383 31.06 3.92 9.71
N LYS A 384 31.29 2.72 10.26
CA LYS A 384 31.11 1.45 9.55
C LYS A 384 29.96 0.66 10.12
N SER A 385 29.24 0.02 9.22
CA SER A 385 28.26 -1.00 9.54
C SER A 385 28.95 -2.22 10.18
N ASP A 386 28.44 -2.63 11.33
CA ASP A 386 28.83 -3.87 12.00
C ASP A 386 27.76 -4.95 11.83
N ILE A 387 28.09 -6.16 12.26
CA ILE A 387 27.15 -7.29 12.29
C ILE A 387 26.78 -7.63 13.73
N PHE A 388 25.49 -7.56 14.05
CA PHE A 388 24.93 -7.95 15.34
C PHE A 388 24.23 -9.30 15.28
N TYR A 389 24.40 -10.12 16.32
CA TYR A 389 23.75 -11.42 16.49
C TYR A 389 23.32 -11.67 17.93
N ALA A 390 22.06 -12.08 18.11
CA ALA A 390 21.51 -12.48 19.39
C ALA A 390 20.86 -13.88 19.33
N ASN A 391 21.39 -14.82 20.11
CA ASN A 391 20.91 -16.21 20.14
C ASN A 391 19.82 -16.47 21.20
N GLY A 392 19.47 -15.48 22.02
CA GLY A 392 18.57 -15.62 23.17
C GLY A 392 19.27 -16.01 24.47
N GLU A 393 20.61 -15.95 24.50
CA GLU A 393 21.43 -16.07 25.70
C GLU A 393 22.43 -14.92 25.78
N VAL A 394 23.04 -14.60 24.63
CA VAL A 394 24.12 -13.63 24.53
C VAL A 394 24.05 -12.89 23.20
N TRP A 395 24.39 -11.61 23.28
CA TRP A 395 24.56 -10.70 22.16
C TRP A 395 26.02 -10.65 21.77
N ARG A 396 26.26 -10.64 20.45
CA ARG A 396 27.58 -10.57 19.87
C ARG A 396 27.62 -9.56 18.74
N ILE A 397 28.74 -8.84 18.62
CA ILE A 397 29.00 -7.90 17.53
C ILE A 397 30.29 -8.30 16.82
N SER A 398 30.29 -8.20 15.50
CA SER A 398 31.48 -8.31 14.65
C SER A 398 31.64 -6.97 13.93
N TYR A 399 32.65 -6.22 14.36
CA TYR A 399 32.90 -4.86 13.91
C TYR A 399 33.36 -4.83 12.45
N GLY A 400 32.77 -3.95 11.64
CA GLY A 400 32.94 -3.87 10.18
C GLY A 400 32.61 -5.18 9.44
N GLY A 401 31.88 -6.11 10.08
CA GLY A 401 31.63 -7.46 9.54
C GLY A 401 32.89 -8.32 9.33
N THR A 402 34.05 -7.88 9.82
CA THR A 402 35.36 -8.50 9.59
C THR A 402 36.05 -8.90 10.88
N SER A 403 35.73 -8.32 12.03
CA SER A 403 36.34 -8.68 13.33
C SER A 403 35.78 -9.97 13.92
N SER A 404 36.49 -10.61 14.87
CA SER A 404 35.93 -11.76 15.60
C SER A 404 34.71 -11.35 16.39
N TRP A 405 33.80 -12.29 16.63
CA TRP A 405 32.67 -12.05 17.52
C TRP A 405 33.13 -11.57 18.90
N ASP A 406 32.77 -10.35 19.22
CA ASP A 406 32.86 -9.82 20.57
C ASP A 406 31.58 -10.17 21.34
N ARG A 407 31.73 -10.55 22.61
CA ARG A 407 30.60 -10.85 23.49
C ARG A 407 30.24 -9.59 24.24
N VAL A 408 29.15 -8.94 23.82
CA VAL A 408 28.80 -7.62 24.35
C VAL A 408 27.87 -7.68 25.55
N ARG A 409 26.94 -8.66 25.61
CA ARG A 409 25.94 -8.72 26.70
C ARG A 409 25.25 -10.08 26.84
N GLU A 410 24.81 -10.44 28.04
CA GLU A 410 23.83 -11.52 28.24
C GLU A 410 22.39 -11.00 28.09
N SER A 411 21.59 -11.66 27.26
CA SER A 411 20.22 -11.23 26.99
C SER A 411 19.39 -12.36 26.40
N ALA A 412 18.18 -12.53 26.94
CA ALA A 412 17.21 -13.51 26.46
C ALA A 412 16.52 -13.11 25.14
N VAL A 413 16.74 -11.88 24.67
CA VAL A 413 16.08 -11.35 23.46
C VAL A 413 16.88 -11.76 22.23
N ARG A 414 16.21 -12.41 21.27
CA ARG A 414 16.78 -12.91 20.01
C ARG A 414 16.71 -11.84 18.91
N THR A 415 17.53 -12.00 17.87
CA THR A 415 17.61 -11.07 16.75
C THR A 415 16.26 -10.75 16.10
N ASP A 416 15.39 -11.73 15.91
CA ASP A 416 14.06 -11.61 15.28
C ASP A 416 13.04 -10.77 16.07
N ARG A 417 13.44 -10.28 17.25
CA ARG A 417 12.64 -9.46 18.15
C ARG A 417 13.16 -8.03 18.26
N LEU A 418 14.20 -7.67 17.50
CA LEU A 418 14.96 -6.44 17.65
C LEU A 418 14.93 -5.60 16.37
N LEU A 419 14.85 -4.28 16.55
CA LEU A 419 15.08 -3.28 15.49
C LEU A 419 16.37 -2.54 15.79
N VAL A 420 17.02 -2.03 14.74
CA VAL A 420 18.24 -1.23 14.81
C VAL A 420 17.96 0.18 14.31
N GLY A 421 18.59 1.15 14.95
CA GLY A 421 18.55 2.57 14.62
C GLY A 421 19.21 3.38 15.72
N ASP A 422 19.72 4.57 15.41
CA ASP A 422 20.24 5.50 16.41
C ASP A 422 19.06 6.26 17.06
N PHE A 423 18.56 5.82 18.22
CA PHE A 423 17.38 6.43 18.84
C PHE A 423 17.74 7.59 19.77
N ASN A 424 19.02 7.81 20.07
CA ASN A 424 19.47 8.89 20.95
C ASN A 424 20.22 10.03 20.22
N GLY A 425 20.62 9.82 18.96
CA GLY A 425 21.33 10.76 18.10
C GLY A 425 22.82 10.85 18.41
N ASP A 426 23.43 9.78 18.93
CA ASP A 426 24.86 9.76 19.28
C ASP A 426 25.78 9.27 18.13
N GLY A 427 25.20 8.91 16.99
CA GLY A 427 25.88 8.38 15.82
C GLY A 427 26.11 6.87 15.85
N SER A 428 25.81 6.20 16.97
CA SER A 428 25.85 4.75 17.08
C SER A 428 24.44 4.16 16.96
N ALA A 429 24.34 3.03 16.27
CA ALA A 429 23.12 2.24 16.21
C ALA A 429 22.81 1.63 17.58
N ASP A 430 21.55 1.75 17.99
CA ASP A 430 21.00 1.13 19.17
C ASP A 430 20.16 -0.09 18.83
N VAL A 431 19.72 -0.79 19.88
CA VAL A 431 18.82 -1.95 19.75
C VAL A 431 17.49 -1.67 20.45
N LEU A 432 16.41 -1.64 19.67
CA LEU A 432 15.03 -1.45 20.13
C LEU A 432 14.31 -2.81 20.26
N TYR A 433 13.72 -3.06 21.43
CA TYR A 433 12.88 -4.22 21.73
C TYR A 433 11.42 -3.82 22.01
N PRO A 434 10.51 -3.97 21.02
CA PRO A 434 9.08 -3.78 21.20
C PRO A 434 8.41 -5.03 21.77
N ASN A 435 8.33 -5.15 23.10
CA ASN A 435 7.96 -6.38 23.79
C ASN A 435 6.44 -6.69 23.84
N GLY A 436 5.61 -5.86 23.20
CA GLY A 436 4.15 -5.98 23.20
C GLY A 436 3.44 -5.35 24.41
N GLN A 437 4.19 -4.90 25.42
CA GLN A 437 3.68 -4.13 26.56
C GLN A 437 4.14 -2.68 26.52
N PHE A 438 5.41 -2.48 26.17
CA PHE A 438 6.09 -1.19 26.03
C PHE A 438 7.38 -1.42 25.21
N TRP A 439 8.06 -0.35 24.84
CA TRP A 439 9.33 -0.45 24.10
C TRP A 439 10.51 -0.16 25.01
N ARG A 440 11.60 -0.91 24.81
CA ARG A 440 12.89 -0.70 25.48
C ARG A 440 14.00 -0.52 24.46
N VAL A 441 14.99 0.31 24.75
CA VAL A 441 16.22 0.47 23.97
C VAL A 441 17.43 0.11 24.82
N SER A 442 18.44 -0.50 24.19
CA SER A 442 19.78 -0.70 24.71
C SER A 442 20.73 0.09 23.79
N PHE A 443 21.31 1.15 24.33
CA PHE A 443 22.15 2.08 23.56
C PHE A 443 23.47 1.44 23.14
N SER A 444 23.85 1.59 21.87
CA SER A 444 25.03 0.94 21.25
C SER A 444 25.06 -0.59 21.43
N ALA A 445 23.93 -1.22 21.75
CA ALA A 445 23.81 -2.61 22.25
C ALA A 445 24.64 -2.96 23.52
N LEU A 446 25.22 -1.95 24.19
CA LEU A 446 26.07 -2.07 25.38
C LEU A 446 25.37 -1.57 26.65
N GLY A 447 24.49 -0.57 26.50
CA GLY A 447 23.74 0.02 27.61
C GLY A 447 22.68 -0.91 28.19
N GLU A 448 22.35 -0.71 29.47
CA GLU A 448 21.22 -1.39 30.08
C GLU A 448 19.89 -1.04 29.41
N TRP A 449 18.89 -1.92 29.57
CA TRP A 449 17.57 -1.69 28.98
C TRP A 449 16.89 -0.45 29.59
N SER A 450 16.70 0.58 28.78
CA SER A 450 15.88 1.74 29.12
C SER A 450 14.50 1.64 28.49
N ARG A 451 13.43 1.95 29.22
CA ARG A 451 12.07 2.02 28.64
C ARG A 451 11.89 3.39 28.00
N ILE A 452 11.57 3.41 26.70
CA ILE A 452 11.44 4.67 25.93
C ILE A 452 10.00 4.99 25.51
N SER A 453 9.08 4.00 25.50
CA SER A 453 7.69 4.22 25.08
C SER A 453 6.73 3.25 25.74
N ASN A 454 5.47 3.67 25.89
CA ASN A 454 4.35 2.85 26.38
C ASN A 454 3.62 2.08 25.27
N SER A 455 4.12 2.16 24.03
CA SER A 455 3.50 1.50 22.87
C SER A 455 3.48 -0.02 23.00
N LYS A 456 2.35 -0.63 22.66
CA LYS A 456 2.15 -2.08 22.64
C LYS A 456 2.36 -2.69 21.25
N ILE A 457 2.67 -1.87 20.25
CA ILE A 457 2.91 -2.35 18.89
C ILE A 457 4.17 -3.21 18.90
N VAL A 458 4.11 -4.34 18.20
CA VAL A 458 5.18 -5.32 18.08
C VAL A 458 5.96 -5.14 16.77
N ILE A 459 7.15 -5.74 16.71
CA ILE A 459 8.16 -5.53 15.66
C ILE A 459 7.64 -5.67 14.22
N ASP A 460 6.76 -6.64 13.92
CA ASP A 460 6.28 -6.92 12.56
C ASP A 460 5.36 -5.82 11.98
N LYS A 461 5.05 -4.82 12.81
CA LYS A 461 4.24 -3.64 12.47
C LYS A 461 5.05 -2.35 12.47
N LEU A 462 6.37 -2.42 12.59
CA LEU A 462 7.23 -1.25 12.72
C LEU A 462 8.30 -1.21 11.62
N LYS A 463 8.70 0.00 11.25
CA LYS A 463 9.90 0.32 10.48
C LYS A 463 10.61 1.49 11.13
N THR A 464 11.91 1.62 10.89
CA THR A 464 12.76 2.70 11.42
C THR A 464 13.33 3.53 10.27
N GLY A 465 13.61 4.79 10.56
CA GLY A 465 14.16 5.81 9.67
C GLY A 465 14.05 7.16 10.35
N ASP A 466 14.86 8.14 9.95
CA ASP A 466 14.77 9.53 10.42
C ASP A 466 13.79 10.28 9.53
N PHE A 467 12.55 10.52 9.96
CA PHE A 467 11.50 11.14 9.14
C PHE A 467 11.34 12.64 9.42
N ASN A 468 12.19 13.23 10.25
CA ASN A 468 12.17 14.67 10.56
C ASN A 468 13.55 15.33 10.44
N GLY A 469 14.57 14.59 10.00
CA GLY A 469 15.93 15.06 9.77
C GLY A 469 16.65 15.48 11.04
N ASP A 470 16.26 14.95 12.21
CA ASP A 470 16.85 15.34 13.49
C ASP A 470 18.09 14.53 13.89
N GLY A 471 18.50 13.60 13.02
CA GLY A 471 19.62 12.68 13.22
C GLY A 471 19.27 11.47 14.05
N LYS A 472 17.99 11.29 14.44
CA LYS A 472 17.53 10.13 15.21
C LYS A 472 16.61 9.25 14.38
N SER A 473 16.71 7.96 14.63
CA SER A 473 15.76 6.99 14.14
C SER A 473 14.41 7.19 14.83
N ASP A 474 13.39 7.39 14.02
CA ASP A 474 12.00 7.34 14.41
C ASP A 474 11.41 5.96 14.17
N VAL A 475 10.15 5.81 14.57
CA VAL A 475 9.39 4.60 14.28
C VAL A 475 8.14 4.91 13.47
N PHE A 476 8.06 4.30 12.29
CA PHE A 476 6.91 4.31 11.40
C PHE A 476 6.02 3.07 11.59
N THR A 477 4.71 3.26 11.52
CA THR A 477 3.72 2.16 11.53
C THR A 477 2.50 2.46 10.68
N VAL A 478 1.69 1.42 10.43
CA VAL A 478 0.41 1.52 9.72
C VAL A 478 -0.74 1.01 10.58
N PHE A 479 -1.81 1.79 10.68
CA PHE A 479 -3.01 1.48 11.47
C PHE A 479 -4.24 1.39 10.59
N ARG A 480 -5.03 0.32 10.73
CA ARG A 480 -6.35 0.25 10.08
C ARG A 480 -7.31 1.22 10.74
N THR A 481 -7.93 2.07 9.93
CA THR A 481 -9.08 2.88 10.35
C THR A 481 -10.22 2.71 9.35
N SER A 482 -11.45 2.59 9.84
CA SER A 482 -12.65 2.90 9.07
C SER A 482 -12.83 4.41 9.08
N ILE A 483 -12.87 5.06 7.91
CA ILE A 483 -13.17 6.50 7.78
C ILE A 483 -14.69 6.71 7.73
#